data_AF-A0A084SZC5-F1
#
_entry.id   AF-A0A084SZC5-F1
#
_cell.length_a   1.000
_cell.length_b   1.000
_cell.length_c   1.000
_cell.angle_alpha   90.00
_cell.angle_beta   90.00
_cell.angle_gamma   90.00
#
_symmetry.space_group_name_H-M   'P 1'
#
loop_
_entity.id
_entity.type
_entity.pdbx_description
1 polymer ?
#
loop_
_entity_poly.entity_id
_entity_poly.type
_entity_poly.pdbx_seq_one_letter_code
_entity_poly.pdbx_strand_id
1 'polypeptide(L)'
;MHKSIPTEEGKEFTYSEEEHTVRDYSEGLPGLVWRNFYGPPFVRMFGERLGALPAECRQTLGDDIVLVQPYELPTEAGTESGMAREREFISLLGPECFYDHEHHTLPTRRPVLDALGQPLH
;
A
#
# COMPACT_ATOMS: atom_id res chain seq x y z
N MET A 1 4.60 28.40 1.35
CA MET A 1 4.13 29.36 0.32
C MET A 1 2.61 29.30 0.29
N HIS A 2 1.92 30.40 0.57
CA HIS A 2 0.48 30.48 0.34
C HIS A 2 0.22 30.56 -1.17
N LYS A 3 -0.59 29.66 -1.71
CA LYS A 3 -1.17 29.81 -3.05
C LYS A 3 -2.68 29.87 -2.89
N SER A 4 -3.24 30.96 -3.37
CA SER A 4 -4.66 31.28 -3.32
C SER A 4 -5.49 30.33 -4.19
N ILE A 5 -6.69 30.00 -3.74
CA ILE A 5 -7.67 29.14 -4.41
C ILE A 5 -8.49 29.99 -5.40
N PRO A 6 -8.73 29.54 -6.65
CA PRO A 6 -9.73 30.16 -7.50
C PRO A 6 -11.13 29.65 -7.11
N THR A 7 -12.02 30.56 -6.78
CA THR A 7 -13.41 30.27 -6.43
C THR A 7 -14.27 30.40 -7.69
N GLU A 8 -14.79 29.27 -8.20
CA GLU A 8 -16.01 29.27 -9.01
C GLU A 8 -17.11 28.49 -8.27
N GLU A 9 -18.23 29.17 -8.08
CA GLU A 9 -19.57 28.64 -7.82
C GLU A 9 -19.72 27.59 -6.70
N GLY A 10 -19.57 28.03 -5.44
CA GLY A 10 -20.41 27.57 -4.32
C GLY A 10 -20.39 26.08 -3.93
N LYS A 11 -19.59 25.24 -4.57
CA LYS A 11 -19.27 23.89 -4.12
C LYS A 11 -17.94 23.92 -3.40
N GLU A 12 -18.00 23.73 -2.09
CA GLU A 12 -16.82 23.42 -1.29
C GLU A 12 -16.30 22.05 -1.74
N PHE A 13 -15.37 22.05 -2.69
CA PHE A 13 -14.62 20.85 -3.02
C PHE A 13 -13.60 20.65 -1.91
N THR A 14 -13.90 19.73 -1.00
CA THR A 14 -12.88 19.18 -0.11
C THR A 14 -11.90 18.41 -0.98
N TYR A 15 -10.83 19.07 -1.41
CA TYR A 15 -9.66 18.37 -1.94
C TYR A 15 -9.00 17.65 -0.76
N SER A 16 -9.21 16.35 -0.66
CA SER A 16 -8.29 15.51 0.09
C SER A 16 -7.07 15.29 -0.80
N GLU A 17 -5.93 15.89 -0.45
CA GLU A 17 -4.67 15.39 -0.96
C GLU A 17 -4.56 13.95 -0.45
N GLU A 18 -4.53 12.98 -1.36
CA GLU A 18 -4.34 11.58 -1.02
C GLU A 18 -2.91 11.40 -0.51
N GLU A 19 -2.70 11.67 0.78
CA GLU A 19 -1.46 11.28 1.44
C GLU A 19 -1.42 9.75 1.49
N HIS A 20 -0.71 9.15 0.54
CA HIS A 20 -0.48 7.72 0.50
C HIS A 20 0.21 7.29 1.81
N THR A 21 -0.38 6.30 2.48
CA THR A 21 -0.20 6.02 3.91
C THR A 21 1.18 5.47 4.31
N VAL A 22 2.10 5.26 3.38
CA VAL A 22 3.45 4.77 3.72
C VAL A 22 4.47 5.89 3.64
N ARG A 23 4.71 6.51 4.80
CA ARG A 23 5.68 7.60 4.96
C ARG A 23 7.11 7.12 5.23
N ASP A 24 7.28 5.93 5.79
CA ASP A 24 8.60 5.36 6.08
C ASP A 24 8.73 3.93 5.56
N TYR A 25 9.36 3.81 4.39
CA TYR A 25 9.64 2.53 3.75
C TYR A 25 10.70 1.70 4.50
N SER A 26 11.50 2.32 5.38
CA SER A 26 12.64 1.68 6.04
C SER A 26 12.25 0.74 7.19
N GLU A 27 10.99 0.76 7.61
CA GLU A 27 10.43 -0.15 8.63
C GLU A 27 9.72 -1.35 8.01
N GLY A 28 9.46 -1.35 6.70
CA GLY A 28 8.67 -2.38 6.03
C GLY A 28 7.17 -2.24 6.27
N LEU A 29 6.41 -3.32 6.08
CA LEU A 29 4.96 -3.29 6.26
C LEU A 29 4.58 -3.84 7.64
N PRO A 30 3.75 -3.11 8.41
CA PRO A 30 3.21 -3.64 9.66
C PRO A 30 2.17 -4.74 9.43
N GLY A 31 1.63 -4.84 8.21
CA GLY A 31 0.58 -5.81 7.84
C GLY A 31 -0.14 -5.39 6.57
N LEU A 32 -1.23 -6.08 6.26
CA LEU A 32 -2.21 -5.66 5.25
C LEU A 32 -3.41 -5.04 5.95
N VAL A 33 -3.93 -3.96 5.38
CA VAL A 33 -5.18 -3.33 5.78
C VAL A 33 -6.15 -3.26 4.59
N TRP A 34 -7.31 -2.64 4.77
CA TRP A 34 -8.31 -2.53 3.70
C TRP A 34 -7.78 -1.86 2.43
N ARG A 35 -6.96 -0.80 2.57
CA ARG A 35 -6.34 -0.08 1.44
C ARG A 35 -4.85 0.06 1.66
N ASN A 36 -4.05 -0.62 0.83
CA ASN A 36 -2.59 -0.58 0.88
C ASN A 36 -2.09 0.11 -0.38
N PHE A 37 -1.45 1.26 -0.21
CA PHE A 37 -0.87 2.01 -1.33
C PHE A 37 0.62 1.70 -1.41
N TYR A 38 1.00 0.98 -2.47
CA TYR A 38 2.39 0.66 -2.73
C TYR A 38 2.97 1.64 -3.73
N GLY A 39 3.86 2.50 -3.24
CA GLY A 39 4.67 3.37 -4.08
C GLY A 39 5.82 2.62 -4.76
N PRO A 40 6.65 3.34 -5.53
CA PRO A 40 7.65 2.74 -6.42
C PRO A 40 8.64 1.78 -5.74
N PRO A 41 9.17 2.07 -4.52
CA PRO A 41 10.06 1.14 -3.84
C PRO A 41 9.39 -0.21 -3.55
N PHE A 42 8.13 -0.23 -3.14
CA PHE A 42 7.38 -1.47 -2.94
C PHE A 42 7.03 -2.16 -4.24
N VAL A 43 6.60 -1.41 -5.26
CA VAL A 43 6.29 -1.97 -6.59
C VAL A 43 7.52 -2.69 -7.15
N ARG A 44 8.71 -2.09 -7.08
CA ARG A 44 9.97 -2.73 -7.48
C ARG A 44 10.31 -3.94 -6.61
N MET A 45 10.14 -3.84 -5.29
CA MET A 45 10.47 -4.94 -4.36
C MET A 45 9.55 -6.16 -4.55
N PHE A 46 8.26 -5.95 -4.76
CA PHE A 46 7.30 -7.02 -4.97
C PHE A 46 7.39 -7.60 -6.39
N GLY A 47 7.60 -6.74 -7.40
CA GLY A 47 7.74 -7.15 -8.79
C GLY A 47 6.53 -7.96 -9.26
N GLU A 48 6.80 -9.09 -9.89
CA GLU A 48 5.77 -10.00 -10.43
C GLU A 48 4.78 -10.52 -9.38
N ARG A 49 5.15 -10.51 -8.08
CA ARG A 49 4.26 -10.95 -6.99
C ARG A 49 3.01 -10.08 -6.88
N LEU A 50 3.08 -8.79 -7.23
CA LEU A 50 1.89 -7.94 -7.32
C LEU A 50 0.95 -8.38 -8.46
N GLY A 51 1.52 -8.88 -9.56
CA GLY A 51 0.76 -9.40 -10.69
C GLY A 51 0.03 -10.71 -10.40
N ALA A 52 0.52 -11.49 -9.43
CA ALA A 52 -0.08 -12.74 -8.97
C ALA A 52 -1.31 -12.54 -8.06
N LEU A 53 -1.52 -11.32 -7.53
CA LEU A 53 -2.73 -11.00 -6.79
C LEU A 53 -3.96 -11.00 -7.71
N PRO A 54 -5.16 -11.35 -7.19
CA PRO A 54 -6.41 -11.23 -7.93
C PRO A 54 -6.57 -9.84 -8.55
N ALA A 55 -6.99 -9.79 -9.81
CA ALA A 55 -7.00 -8.56 -10.58
C ALA A 55 -7.99 -7.52 -10.04
N GLU A 56 -9.10 -8.00 -9.48
CA GLU A 56 -10.13 -7.23 -8.80
C GLU A 56 -9.66 -6.59 -7.48
N CYS A 57 -8.58 -7.10 -6.89
CA CYS A 57 -8.04 -6.64 -5.61
C CYS A 57 -6.87 -5.68 -5.78
N ARG A 58 -6.53 -5.30 -7.01
CA ARG A 58 -5.43 -4.36 -7.26
C ARG A 58 -5.79 -3.36 -8.36
N GLN A 59 -5.39 -2.11 -8.15
CA GLN A 59 -5.61 -1.02 -9.09
C GLN A 59 -4.34 -0.20 -9.22
N THR A 60 -3.89 0.05 -10.45
CA THR A 60 -2.81 1.01 -10.70
C THR A 60 -3.36 2.42 -10.65
N LEU A 61 -2.73 3.28 -9.86
CA LEU A 61 -3.04 4.70 -9.70
C LEU A 61 -1.88 5.52 -10.24
N GLY A 62 -2.09 6.27 -11.32
CA GLY A 62 -1.01 7.01 -11.98
C GLY A 62 0.05 6.08 -12.58
N ASP A 63 1.30 6.53 -12.59
CA ASP A 63 2.39 5.83 -13.29
C ASP A 63 3.06 4.74 -12.43
N ASP A 64 3.01 4.84 -11.09
CA ASP A 64 3.90 4.06 -10.22
C ASP A 64 3.34 3.69 -8.84
N ILE A 65 2.06 3.95 -8.59
CA ILE A 65 1.36 3.54 -7.37
C ILE A 65 0.41 2.38 -7.67
N VAL A 66 0.44 1.36 -6.82
CA VAL A 66 -0.52 0.25 -6.86
C VAL A 66 -1.31 0.24 -5.56
N LEU A 67 -2.62 0.41 -5.67
CA LEU A 67 -3.56 0.17 -4.59
C LEU A 67 -3.87 -1.33 -4.55
N VAL A 68 -3.70 -1.94 -3.38
CA VAL A 68 -4.12 -3.32 -3.09
C VAL A 68 -5.18 -3.32 -2.00
N GLN A 69 -6.33 -3.90 -2.32
CA GLN A 69 -7.50 -4.04 -1.46
C GLN A 69 -7.86 -5.52 -1.34
N PRO A 70 -7.51 -6.18 -0.22
CA PRO A 70 -7.81 -7.60 -0.04
C PRO A 70 -9.31 -7.92 -0.10
N TYR A 71 -10.16 -6.95 0.27
CA TYR A 71 -11.60 -7.06 0.32
C TYR A 71 -12.28 -5.72 0.00
N GLU A 72 -13.58 -5.75 -0.31
CA GLU A 72 -14.31 -4.61 -0.87
C GLU A 72 -14.59 -3.54 0.19
N LEU A 73 -15.00 -3.95 1.39
CA LEU A 73 -15.45 -3.06 2.46
C LEU A 73 -14.53 -3.12 3.69
N PRO A 74 -14.33 -2.00 4.41
CA PRO A 74 -13.47 -1.98 5.59
C PRO A 74 -14.02 -2.87 6.71
N THR A 75 -15.33 -3.11 6.73
CA THR A 75 -16.02 -3.95 7.71
C THR A 75 -15.64 -5.42 7.60
N GLU A 76 -15.01 -5.85 6.50
CA GLU A 76 -14.52 -7.21 6.33
C GLU A 76 -13.18 -7.44 7.05
N ALA A 77 -12.49 -6.37 7.46
CA ALA A 77 -11.28 -6.46 8.27
C ALA A 77 -11.55 -7.23 9.58
N GLY A 78 -10.71 -8.20 9.91
CA GLY A 78 -10.86 -9.03 11.12
C GLY A 78 -11.98 -10.07 11.08
N THR A 79 -12.75 -10.16 9.98
CA THR A 79 -13.61 -11.34 9.74
C THR A 79 -12.74 -12.54 9.35
N GLU A 80 -13.27 -13.76 9.52
CA GLU A 80 -12.54 -14.97 9.14
C GLU A 80 -12.15 -14.97 7.66
N SER A 81 -13.05 -14.55 6.78
CA SER A 81 -12.79 -14.42 5.33
C SER A 81 -11.77 -13.33 5.02
N GLY A 82 -11.88 -12.16 5.66
CA GLY A 82 -10.92 -11.07 5.50
C GLY A 82 -9.51 -11.47 5.94
N MET A 83 -9.39 -12.07 7.12
CA MET A 83 -8.12 -12.60 7.65
C MET A 83 -7.54 -13.71 6.78
N ALA A 84 -8.37 -14.62 6.24
CA ALA A 84 -7.91 -15.65 5.33
C ALA A 84 -7.34 -15.04 4.04
N ARG A 85 -7.99 -14.01 3.51
CA ARG A 85 -7.55 -13.28 2.32
C ARG A 85 -6.27 -12.48 2.57
N GLU A 86 -6.14 -11.83 3.72
CA GLU A 86 -4.90 -11.17 4.13
C GLU A 86 -3.73 -12.17 4.19
N ARG A 87 -3.92 -13.36 4.79
CA ARG A 87 -2.88 -14.41 4.83
C ARG A 87 -2.50 -14.91 3.43
N GLU A 88 -3.47 -15.10 2.54
CA GLU A 88 -3.22 -15.46 1.14
C GLU A 88 -2.34 -14.40 0.46
N PHE A 89 -2.68 -13.12 0.63
CA PHE A 89 -1.92 -12.01 0.03
C PHE A 89 -0.53 -11.90 0.61
N ILE A 90 -0.36 -12.04 1.93
CA ILE A 90 0.95 -12.09 2.59
C ILE A 90 1.77 -13.25 2.04
N SER A 91 1.18 -14.43 1.84
CA SER A 91 1.85 -15.58 1.24
C SER A 91 2.31 -15.31 -0.20
N LEU A 92 1.52 -14.60 -1.00
CA LEU A 92 1.86 -14.26 -2.39
C LEU A 92 2.92 -13.16 -2.48
N LEU A 93 2.79 -12.12 -1.65
CA LEU A 93 3.69 -10.97 -1.61
C LEU A 93 5.01 -11.27 -0.89
N GLY A 94 5.05 -12.36 -0.13
CA GLY A 94 6.20 -12.80 0.66
C GLY A 94 6.05 -12.40 2.13
N PRO A 95 5.93 -13.37 3.05
CA PRO A 95 5.76 -13.08 4.48
C PRO A 95 6.95 -12.32 5.07
N GLU A 96 8.13 -12.41 4.46
CA GLU A 96 9.33 -11.69 4.88
C GLU A 96 9.19 -10.16 4.81
N CYS A 97 8.21 -9.67 4.05
CA CYS A 97 7.93 -8.24 3.84
C CYS A 97 7.03 -7.63 4.94
N PHE A 98 6.42 -8.46 5.80
CA PHE A 98 5.41 -8.06 6.77
C PHE A 98 5.85 -8.38 8.20
N TYR A 99 5.29 -7.66 9.17
CA TYR A 99 5.45 -7.99 10.57
C TYR A 99 4.78 -9.35 10.88
N ASP A 100 5.51 -10.21 11.59
CA ASP A 100 4.97 -11.47 12.05
C ASP A 100 4.27 -11.27 13.40
N HIS A 101 2.94 -11.27 13.38
CA HIS A 101 2.14 -11.11 14.59
C HIS A 101 2.16 -12.33 15.52
N GLU A 102 2.53 -13.52 15.04
CA GLU A 102 2.62 -14.73 15.86
C GLU A 102 3.93 -14.76 16.65
N HIS A 103 5.04 -14.41 16.00
CA HIS A 103 6.38 -14.46 16.59
C HIS A 103 6.90 -13.10 17.06
N HIS A 104 6.14 -12.02 16.81
CA HIS A 104 6.49 -10.64 17.13
C HIS A 104 7.81 -10.16 16.51
N THR A 105 8.11 -10.59 15.27
CA THR A 105 9.36 -10.24 14.57
C THR A 105 9.16 -9.21 13.47
N LEU A 106 10.13 -8.30 13.33
CA LEU A 106 10.15 -7.28 12.28
C LEU A 106 10.33 -7.90 10.87
N PRO A 107 9.84 -7.21 9.82
CA PRO A 107 10.10 -7.61 8.44
C PRO A 107 11.60 -7.77 8.17
N THR A 108 11.98 -8.89 7.55
CA THR A 108 13.37 -9.15 7.17
C THR A 108 13.70 -8.65 5.77
N ARG A 109 12.68 -8.35 4.97
CA ARG A 109 12.79 -7.73 3.65
C ARG A 109 12.04 -6.41 3.61
N ARG A 110 12.72 -5.37 3.17
CA ARG A 110 12.21 -4.00 3.10
C ARG A 110 12.64 -3.37 1.78
N PRO A 111 11.89 -2.39 1.25
CA PRO A 111 12.30 -1.70 0.05
C PRO A 111 13.68 -1.06 0.20
N VAL A 112 14.51 -1.19 -0.83
CA VAL A 112 15.76 -0.43 -0.90
C VAL A 112 15.41 0.99 -1.32
N LEU A 113 15.71 1.94 -0.44
CA LEU A 113 15.65 3.36 -0.74
C LEU A 113 17.02 3.78 -1.25
N ASP A 114 17.08 4.54 -2.34
CA ASP A 114 18.30 5.25 -2.66
C ASP A 114 18.49 6.40 -1.64
N ALA A 115 19.65 7.05 -1.67
CA ALA A 115 19.98 8.14 -0.73
C ALA A 115 19.05 9.38 -0.84
N LEU A 116 18.10 9.40 -1.78
CA LEU A 116 17.20 10.51 -2.09
C LEU A 116 15.71 10.10 -2.20
N GLY A 117 15.36 8.85 -1.96
CA GLY A 117 14.01 8.31 -2.14
C GLY A 117 13.54 8.14 -3.60
N GLN A 118 14.42 8.17 -4.60
CA GLN A 118 14.06 8.07 -6.02
C GLN A 118 14.25 6.67 -6.65
N PRO A 119 13.62 6.40 -7.82
CA PRO A 119 13.83 5.15 -8.56
C PRO A 119 15.22 5.07 -9.19
N LEU A 120 15.85 3.89 -9.11
CA LEU A 120 16.98 3.53 -9.98
C LEU A 120 16.45 3.26 -11.39
N HIS A 121 16.98 4.00 -12.37
CA HIS A 121 16.69 3.88 -13.81
C HIS A 121 17.37 2.67 -14.45
#